data_AF-A0AA42YEN0-F1
#
_entry.id   AF-A0AA42YEN0-F1
#
_cell.length_a   1.000
_cell.length_b   1.000
_cell.length_c   1.000
_cell.angle_alpha   90.00
_cell.angle_beta   90.00
_cell.angle_gamma   90.00
#
_symmetry.space_group_name_H-M   'P 1'
#
loop_
_entity.id
_entity.type
_entity.pdbx_description
1 polymer ?
#
loop_
_entity_poly.entity_id
_entity_poly.type
_entity_poly.pdbx_seq_one_letter_code
_entity_poly.pdbx_strand_id
1 'polypeptide(L)'
;HPRTRGGCMGDGQHIWAAAEWVLMVRNCLLREEGDRLIVGSGIAPHWLQDDAIISFGPAPSAFGSVSLEIAAKAGAAGRRARVSWSGDWHTQAPAVEVRLPGLKPIMTAPGESAIELSLPEVT
;
A
#
# COMPACT_ATOMS: atom_id res chain seq x y z
N HIS A 1 -19.78 35.98 5.95
CA HIS A 1 -20.99 36.47 5.24
C HIS A 1 -20.95 38.00 5.17
N PRO A 2 -21.06 38.62 3.97
CA PRO A 2 -20.83 40.06 3.78
C PRO A 2 -21.76 40.97 4.60
N ARG A 3 -22.95 40.47 4.95
CA ARG A 3 -23.94 41.19 5.78
C ARG A 3 -23.72 41.05 7.29
N THR A 4 -22.93 40.09 7.76
CA THR A 4 -22.67 39.90 9.21
C THR A 4 -21.26 40.33 9.61
N ARG A 5 -20.38 40.68 8.65
CA ARG A 5 -18.94 40.94 8.83
C ARG A 5 -18.14 39.82 9.53
N GLY A 6 -18.80 38.79 10.06
CA GLY A 6 -18.22 37.51 10.42
C GLY A 6 -18.07 36.65 9.16
N GLY A 7 -16.97 36.85 8.44
CA GLY A 7 -16.38 35.77 7.67
C GLY A 7 -15.45 35.02 8.62
N CYS A 8 -15.87 33.87 9.13
CA CYS A 8 -14.89 32.85 9.51
C CYS A 8 -14.25 32.38 8.20
N MET A 9 -12.93 32.24 8.18
CA MET A 9 -12.19 31.72 7.03
C MET A 9 -12.78 30.37 6.62
N GLY A 10 -13.60 30.36 5.57
CA GLY A 10 -13.71 29.18 4.73
C GLY A 10 -12.56 29.29 3.75
N ASP A 11 -11.40 28.75 4.10
CA ASP A 11 -10.35 28.51 3.12
C ASP A 11 -10.91 27.50 2.11
N GLY A 12 -11.31 28.01 0.93
CA GLY A 12 -11.77 27.16 -0.16
C GLY A 12 -10.73 26.09 -0.51
N GLN A 13 -11.16 24.97 -1.11
CA GLN A 13 -10.31 23.88 -1.63
C GLN A 13 -9.07 23.64 -0.74
N HIS A 14 -9.24 22.99 0.41
CA HIS A 14 -8.16 22.64 1.35
C HIS A 14 -7.18 21.63 0.73
N ILE A 15 -6.24 22.11 -0.08
CA ILE A 15 -5.25 21.29 -0.78
C ILE A 15 -4.44 20.42 0.21
N TRP A 16 -4.24 20.90 1.45
CA TRP A 16 -3.59 20.12 2.51
C TRP A 16 -4.37 18.85 2.86
N ALA A 17 -5.68 18.93 3.10
CA ALA A 17 -6.50 17.77 3.41
C ALA A 17 -6.54 16.77 2.23
N ALA A 18 -6.55 17.27 0.99
CA ALA A 18 -6.45 16.42 -0.18
C ALA A 18 -5.08 15.71 -0.27
N ALA A 19 -3.98 16.42 0.02
CA ALA A 19 -2.64 15.84 0.06
C ALA A 19 -2.52 14.77 1.16
N GLU A 20 -3.06 15.03 2.34
CA GLU A 20 -3.08 14.05 3.44
C GLU A 20 -3.89 12.80 3.09
N TRP A 21 -5.03 12.97 2.41
CA TRP A 21 -5.81 11.83 1.96
C TRP A 21 -5.04 10.99 0.93
N VAL A 22 -4.36 11.62 -0.02
CA VAL A 22 -3.50 10.91 -0.99
C VAL A 22 -2.36 10.17 -0.28
N LEU A 23 -1.70 10.81 0.69
CA LEU A 23 -0.65 10.19 1.49
C LEU A 23 -1.18 9.02 2.32
N MET A 24 -2.37 9.14 2.91
CA MET A 24 -3.03 8.07 3.65
C MET A 24 -3.29 6.86 2.73
N VAL A 25 -3.90 7.08 1.57
CA VAL A 25 -4.20 6.00 0.61
C VAL A 25 -2.91 5.35 0.10
N ARG A 26 -1.89 6.15 -0.25
CA ARG A 26 -0.56 5.64 -0.60
C ARG A 26 -0.03 4.75 0.51
N ASN A 27 -0.03 5.23 1.77
CA ASN A 27 0.56 4.53 2.90
C ASN A 27 -0.18 3.23 3.30
N CYS A 28 -1.43 3.05 2.86
CA CYS A 28 -2.12 1.75 2.94
C CYS A 28 -1.48 0.69 2.05
N LEU A 29 -0.95 1.10 0.89
CA LEU A 29 -0.40 0.21 -0.14
C LEU A 29 1.12 0.09 -0.01
N LEU A 30 1.80 1.22 0.16
CA LEU A 30 3.23 1.38 0.07
C LEU A 30 3.69 2.52 0.99
N ARG A 31 4.56 2.23 1.95
CA ARG A 31 5.24 3.29 2.73
C ARG A 31 6.64 2.89 3.14
N GLU A 32 7.40 3.88 3.55
CA GLU A 32 8.75 3.74 4.07
C GLU A 32 8.74 3.79 5.60
N GLU A 33 9.43 2.85 6.24
CA GLU A 33 9.73 2.87 7.67
C GLU A 33 11.24 2.67 7.85
N GLY A 34 11.96 3.78 8.08
CA GLY A 34 13.42 3.76 8.18
C GLY A 34 14.08 3.31 6.88
N ASP A 35 14.77 2.17 6.92
CA ASP A 35 15.47 1.54 5.80
C ASP A 35 14.66 0.47 5.07
N ARG A 36 13.35 0.38 5.34
CA ARG A 36 12.46 -0.66 4.80
C ARG A 36 11.29 -0.07 4.03
N LEU A 37 10.83 -0.86 3.06
CA LEU A 37 9.58 -0.65 2.36
C LEU A 37 8.50 -1.58 2.94
N ILE A 38 7.43 -0.98 3.46
CA ILE A 38 6.26 -1.71 3.95
C ILE A 38 5.22 -1.79 2.85
N VAL A 39 4.72 -2.99 2.60
CA VAL A 39 3.77 -3.28 1.52
C VAL A 39 2.47 -3.85 2.08
N GLY A 40 1.33 -3.29 1.64
CA GLY A 40 0.00 -3.87 1.80
C GLY A 40 -0.67 -3.70 3.17
N SER A 41 -0.06 -2.97 4.11
CA SER A 41 -0.51 -2.96 5.52
C SER A 41 -1.89 -2.38 5.78
N GLY A 42 -2.41 -1.57 4.84
CA GLY A 42 -3.75 -0.98 4.92
C GLY A 42 -4.76 -1.65 3.99
N ILE A 43 -4.40 -2.80 3.39
CA ILE A 43 -5.32 -3.60 2.58
C ILE A 43 -6.42 -4.18 3.48
N ALA A 44 -7.67 -3.88 3.15
CA ALA A 44 -8.80 -4.48 3.82
C ALA A 44 -8.99 -5.95 3.37
N PRO A 45 -9.38 -6.89 4.25
CA PRO A 45 -9.54 -8.30 3.90
C PRO A 45 -10.45 -8.54 2.69
N HIS A 46 -11.52 -7.76 2.56
CA HIS A 46 -12.49 -7.89 1.46
C HIS A 46 -11.91 -7.45 0.10
N TRP A 47 -10.80 -6.71 0.06
CA TRP A 47 -10.12 -6.37 -1.20
C TRP A 47 -9.35 -7.55 -1.80
N LEU A 48 -9.09 -8.59 -1.00
CA LEU A 48 -8.37 -9.78 -1.43
C LEU A 48 -9.34 -10.95 -1.73
N GLN A 49 -10.62 -10.67 -1.97
CA GLN A 49 -11.62 -11.67 -2.35
C GLN A 49 -11.77 -11.70 -3.89
N ASP A 50 -12.61 -12.61 -4.40
CA ASP A 50 -13.07 -12.63 -5.81
C ASP A 50 -11.98 -12.49 -6.89
N ASP A 51 -10.87 -13.23 -6.72
CA ASP A 51 -9.72 -13.21 -7.63
C ASP A 51 -9.17 -11.80 -7.92
N ALA A 52 -9.16 -10.94 -6.90
CA ALA A 52 -8.77 -9.53 -7.01
C ALA A 52 -7.30 -9.32 -7.41
N ILE A 53 -7.08 -8.24 -8.17
CA ILE A 53 -5.77 -7.69 -8.51
C ILE A 53 -5.73 -6.23 -8.05
N ILE A 54 -4.77 -5.90 -7.20
CA ILE A 54 -4.51 -4.55 -6.72
C ILE A 54 -3.16 -4.11 -7.26
N SER A 55 -3.14 -3.05 -8.06
CA SER A 55 -1.90 -2.49 -8.63
C SER A 55 -1.71 -1.05 -8.17
N PHE A 56 -0.48 -0.67 -7.86
CA PHE A 56 -0.13 0.67 -7.41
C PHE A 56 1.24 1.09 -7.93
N GLY A 57 1.35 2.36 -8.32
CA GLY A 57 2.59 2.96 -8.82
C GLY A 57 2.63 3.18 -10.33
N PRO A 58 3.76 3.63 -10.87
CA PRO A 58 5.01 3.95 -10.18
C PRO A 58 4.84 5.04 -9.11
N ALA A 59 5.16 4.73 -7.86
CA ALA A 59 5.03 5.64 -6.73
C ALA A 59 6.42 6.07 -6.26
N PRO A 60 6.67 7.39 -6.10
CA PRO A 60 7.95 7.87 -5.59
C PRO A 60 8.15 7.38 -4.16
N SER A 61 9.37 6.98 -3.84
CA SER A 61 9.80 6.62 -2.49
C SER A 61 11.20 7.16 -2.19
N ALA A 62 11.61 7.08 -0.93
CA ALA A 62 13.00 7.38 -0.54
C ALA A 62 14.05 6.50 -1.24
N PHE A 63 13.65 5.33 -1.76
CA PHE A 63 14.54 4.37 -2.40
C PHE A 63 14.54 4.46 -3.93
N GLY A 64 13.63 5.24 -4.51
CA GLY A 64 13.37 5.25 -5.94
C GLY A 64 11.88 5.11 -6.27
N SER A 65 11.54 4.97 -7.54
CA SER A 65 10.15 4.75 -7.97
C SER A 65 9.78 3.27 -7.78
N VAL A 66 8.62 2.99 -7.19
CA VAL A 66 8.18 1.61 -6.89
C VAL A 66 6.80 1.31 -7.48
N SER A 67 6.69 0.17 -8.13
CA SER A 67 5.41 -0.41 -8.55
C SER A 67 5.11 -1.66 -7.72
N LEU A 68 3.85 -1.83 -7.35
CA LEU A 68 3.34 -2.90 -6.51
C LEU A 68 2.15 -3.57 -7.22
N GLU A 69 2.10 -4.89 -7.15
CA GLU A 69 0.92 -5.69 -7.50
C GLU A 69 0.64 -6.71 -6.39
N ILE A 70 -0.63 -6.86 -6.03
CA ILE A 70 -1.13 -7.90 -5.14
C ILE A 70 -2.24 -8.64 -5.88
N ALA A 71 -1.99 -9.89 -6.25
CA ALA A 71 -2.95 -10.75 -6.91
C ALA A 71 -3.43 -11.84 -5.94
N ALA A 72 -4.70 -11.78 -5.52
CA ALA A 72 -5.33 -12.82 -4.73
C ALA A 72 -6.07 -13.79 -5.65
N LYS A 73 -5.98 -15.10 -5.39
CA LYS A 73 -6.72 -16.13 -6.12
C LYS A 73 -7.22 -17.22 -5.20
N ALA A 74 -8.47 -17.66 -5.41
CA ALA A 74 -8.98 -18.86 -4.79
C ALA A 74 -8.34 -20.12 -5.41
N GLY A 75 -8.03 -21.12 -4.60
CA GLY A 75 -7.47 -22.39 -5.05
C GLY A 75 -7.96 -23.56 -4.18
N ALA A 76 -7.63 -24.78 -4.62
CA ALA A 76 -8.07 -26.00 -3.94
C ALA A 76 -7.58 -26.11 -2.47
N ALA A 77 -6.45 -25.46 -2.14
CA ALA A 77 -5.86 -25.43 -0.80
C ALA A 77 -6.19 -24.15 -0.02
N GLY A 78 -7.24 -23.42 -0.42
CA GLY A 78 -7.58 -22.12 0.11
C GLY A 78 -7.09 -20.97 -0.76
N ARG A 79 -7.25 -19.74 -0.26
CA ARG A 79 -6.92 -18.52 -1.01
C ARG A 79 -5.44 -18.19 -0.88
N ARG A 80 -4.80 -17.81 -1.98
CA ARG A 80 -3.40 -17.35 -1.99
C ARG A 80 -3.29 -15.93 -2.53
N ALA A 81 -2.35 -15.16 -1.99
CA ALA A 81 -1.96 -13.87 -2.53
C ALA A 81 -0.52 -13.95 -3.04
N ARG A 82 -0.29 -13.43 -4.24
CA ARG A 82 1.04 -13.11 -4.75
C ARG A 82 1.23 -11.61 -4.60
N VAL A 83 2.21 -11.21 -3.80
CA VAL A 83 2.62 -9.81 -3.64
C VAL A 83 3.91 -9.65 -4.42
N SER A 84 3.96 -8.72 -5.36
CA SER A 84 5.15 -8.45 -6.19
C SER A 84 5.41 -6.98 -6.33
N TRP A 85 6.69 -6.61 -6.39
CA TRP A 85 7.13 -5.23 -6.53
C TRP A 85 8.30 -5.13 -7.50
N SER A 86 8.42 -3.96 -8.11
CA SER A 86 9.58 -3.58 -8.90
C SER A 86 9.95 -2.14 -8.57
N GLY A 87 11.22 -1.80 -8.71
CA GLY A 87 11.64 -0.43 -8.49
C GLY A 87 12.80 0.00 -9.38
N ASP A 88 12.77 1.27 -9.74
CA ASP A 88 13.91 2.00 -10.28
C ASP A 88 14.65 2.61 -9.08
N TRP A 89 15.60 1.84 -8.54
CA TRP A 89 16.26 2.13 -7.28
C TRP A 89 17.34 3.20 -7.45
N HIS A 90 17.36 4.19 -6.55
CA HIS A 90 18.44 5.17 -6.50
C HIS A 90 19.80 4.54 -6.21
N THR A 91 19.82 3.48 -5.39
CA THR A 91 21.02 2.71 -5.04
C THR A 91 20.72 1.21 -5.11
N GLN A 92 20.46 0.58 -3.96
CA GLN A 92 20.07 -0.82 -3.85
C GLN A 92 18.58 -0.96 -3.55
N ALA A 93 18.02 -2.13 -3.87
CA ALA A 93 16.68 -2.48 -3.43
C ALA A 93 16.59 -2.45 -1.90
N PRO A 94 15.54 -1.83 -1.31
CA PRO A 94 15.34 -1.81 0.13
C PRO A 94 14.93 -3.20 0.63
N ALA A 95 15.05 -3.41 1.94
CA ALA A 95 14.40 -4.55 2.57
C ALA A 95 12.87 -4.36 2.51
N VAL A 96 12.14 -5.40 2.12
CA VAL A 96 10.67 -5.34 1.99
C VAL A 96 10.01 -6.14 3.09
N GLU A 97 9.03 -5.52 3.74
CA GLU A 97 8.18 -6.15 4.74
C GLU A 97 6.74 -6.18 4.22
N VAL A 98 6.23 -7.38 3.98
CA VAL A 98 4.85 -7.58 3.54
C VAL A 98 3.95 -7.70 4.77
N ARG A 99 2.93 -6.86 4.83
CA ARG A 99 1.89 -6.88 5.87
C ARG A 99 0.53 -7.04 5.20
N LEU A 100 -0.01 -8.25 5.13
CA LEU A 100 -1.38 -8.47 4.64
C LEU A 100 -2.33 -8.75 5.80
N PRO A 101 -3.64 -8.45 5.64
CA PRO A 101 -4.63 -8.68 6.69
C PRO A 101 -4.66 -10.14 7.16
N GLY A 102 -4.66 -10.32 8.49
CA GLY A 102 -4.72 -11.64 9.12
C GLY A 102 -3.39 -12.42 9.13
N LEU A 103 -2.32 -11.85 8.56
CA LEU A 103 -0.97 -12.43 8.61
C LEU A 103 -0.06 -11.62 9.55
N LYS A 104 0.93 -12.29 10.13
CA LYS A 104 2.04 -11.59 10.78
C LYS A 104 2.91 -10.91 9.70
N PRO A 105 3.60 -9.80 10.01
CA PRO A 105 4.55 -9.20 9.07
C PRO A 105 5.63 -10.19 8.64
N ILE A 106 5.97 -10.18 7.36
CA ILE A 106 6.97 -11.07 6.77
C ILE A 106 8.05 -10.23 6.11
N MET A 107 9.28 -10.37 6.58
CA MET A 107 10.47 -9.83 5.92
C MET A 107 10.86 -10.74 4.76
N THR A 108 11.07 -10.16 3.59
CA THR A 108 11.50 -10.88 2.38
C THR A 108 13.02 -11.03 2.38
N ALA A 109 13.54 -12.02 1.67
CA ALA A 109 14.98 -12.14 1.49
C ALA A 109 15.53 -11.03 0.58
N PRO A 110 16.79 -10.61 0.75
CA PRO A 110 17.41 -9.64 -0.15
C PRO A 110 17.36 -10.09 -1.62
N GLY A 111 16.95 -9.18 -2.51
CA GLY A 111 16.85 -9.46 -3.95
C GLY A 111 15.54 -10.12 -4.39
N GLU A 112 14.65 -10.50 -3.47
CA GLU A 112 13.29 -10.90 -3.83
C GLU A 112 12.49 -9.71 -4.37
N SER A 113 11.65 -9.99 -5.35
CA SER A 113 10.70 -9.04 -5.95
C SER A 113 9.26 -9.54 -5.88
N ALA A 114 9.04 -10.71 -5.28
CA ALA A 114 7.72 -11.26 -5.06
C ALA A 114 7.72 -12.30 -3.93
N ILE A 115 6.56 -12.48 -3.29
CA ILE A 115 6.28 -13.55 -2.33
C ILE A 115 4.87 -14.09 -2.55
N GLU A 116 4.70 -15.40 -2.36
CA GLU A 116 3.39 -16.04 -2.35
C GLU A 116 2.99 -16.42 -0.92
N LEU A 117 1.77 -16.08 -0.53
CA LEU A 117 1.24 -16.19 0.82
C LEU A 117 -0.12 -16.90 0.80
N SER A 118 -0.38 -17.77 1.77
CA SER A 118 -1.73 -18.28 2.02
C SER A 118 -2.50 -17.28 2.88
N LEU A 119 -3.68 -16.87 2.44
CA LEU A 119 -4.55 -15.95 3.18
C LEU A 119 -5.45 -16.73 4.14
N PRO A 120 -5.69 -16.22 5.36
CA PRO A 120 -6.71 -16.79 6.24
C PRO A 120 -8.11 -16.59 5.67
N GLU A 121 -9.06 -17.43 6.09
CA GLU A 121 -10.47 -17.20 5.77
C GLU A 121 -10.96 -15.92 6.45
N VAL A 122 -11.73 -15.12 5.72
CA VAL A 122 -12.32 -13.88 6.24
C VAL A 122 -13.54 -14.28 7.05
N THR A 123 -13.52 -14.01 8.37
CA THR A 123 -14.64 -14.24 9.29
C THR A 123 -15.66 -13.12 9.20
#